data_AF-A6XA83-F1
#
_entry.id   AF-A6XA83-F1
#
_cell.length_a   1.000
_cell.length_b   1.000
_cell.length_c   1.000
_cell.angle_alpha   90.00
_cell.angle_beta   90.00
_cell.angle_gamma   90.00
#
_symmetry.space_group_name_H-M   'P 1'
#
loop_
_entity.id
_entity.type
_entity.pdbx_description
1 polymer ?
#
loop_
_entity_poly.entity_id
_entity_poly.type
_entity_poly.pdbx_seq_one_letter_code
_entity_poly.pdbx_strand_id
1 'polypeptide(L)'
;WGLGRISHRQRGSTSYAYDTSAGAGACAYVIDHWCRRHSPCKEFEGRAKQIKTFVSGTRDGHGHGTHCSGTIGSKTWGVAKKVSIFGVKVLEDSGSGSLSGVIAGMDFVASDRRSRNCPKGVVASMSLGGGYSAAVNQAAARLQSSGVFVAVAAGNDNRDAAQTSPASEPSVCTVGATDSADRRSTFSNFGRAVDIFAPG
;
A
#
# COMPACT_ATOMS: atom_id res chain seq x y z
N TRP A 1 7.95 7.06 -14.61
CA TRP A 1 8.03 5.88 -15.50
C TRP A 1 6.98 4.83 -15.15
N GLY A 2 6.79 4.49 -13.86
CA GLY A 2 5.89 3.42 -13.44
C GLY A 2 4.45 3.52 -13.97
N LEU A 3 3.83 4.71 -13.94
CA LEU A 3 2.50 4.91 -14.51
C LEU A 3 2.42 4.59 -16.02
N GLY A 4 3.44 4.99 -16.78
CA GLY A 4 3.54 4.62 -18.20
C GLY A 4 3.68 3.12 -18.37
N ARG A 5 4.48 2.46 -17.51
CA ARG A 5 4.71 1.02 -17.59
C ARG A 5 3.46 0.18 -17.34
N ILE A 6 2.62 0.55 -16.36
CA ILE A 6 1.41 -0.24 -16.01
C ILE A 6 0.28 -0.10 -17.04
N SER A 7 0.35 0.90 -17.92
CA SER A 7 -0.67 1.16 -18.95
C SER A 7 -0.26 0.69 -20.35
N HIS A 8 0.95 0.13 -20.51
CA HIS A 8 1.50 -0.29 -21.80
C HIS A 8 2.09 -1.70 -21.71
N ARG A 9 2.00 -2.46 -22.81
CA ARG A 9 2.62 -3.79 -22.91
C ARG A 9 4.14 -3.73 -23.09
N GLN A 10 4.62 -2.73 -23.82
CA GLN A 10 6.05 -2.49 -24.04
C GLN A 10 6.56 -1.35 -23.15
N ARG A 11 7.86 -1.39 -22.82
CA ARG A 11 8.55 -0.34 -22.06
C ARG A 11 8.75 0.94 -22.87
N GLY A 12 9.14 2.02 -22.19
CA GLY A 12 9.55 3.29 -22.81
C GLY A 12 8.47 4.36 -22.91
N SER A 13 7.20 4.02 -22.68
CA SER A 13 6.13 5.02 -22.62
C SER A 13 6.26 5.92 -21.40
N THR A 14 6.15 7.24 -21.62
CA THR A 14 6.13 8.27 -20.57
C THR A 14 4.72 8.74 -20.25
N SER A 15 3.73 8.39 -21.08
CA SER A 15 2.31 8.71 -20.89
C SER A 15 1.59 7.63 -20.11
N TYR A 16 0.69 8.02 -19.20
CA TYR A 16 -0.20 7.11 -18.50
C TYR A 16 -1.58 7.11 -19.16
N ALA A 17 -1.96 6.01 -19.80
CA ALA A 17 -3.30 5.81 -20.33
C ALA A 17 -4.20 5.17 -19.26
N TYR A 18 -5.32 5.82 -18.94
CA TYR A 18 -6.26 5.36 -17.91
C TYR A 18 -7.68 5.82 -18.24
N ASP A 19 -8.66 5.06 -17.78
CA ASP A 19 -10.06 5.46 -17.90
C ASP A 19 -10.41 6.61 -16.93
N THR A 20 -11.30 7.50 -17.38
CA THR A 20 -11.66 8.72 -16.63
C THR A 20 -12.41 8.46 -15.32
N SER A 21 -12.94 7.24 -15.10
CA SER A 21 -13.46 6.82 -13.81
C SER A 21 -12.41 6.90 -12.70
N ALA A 22 -11.14 6.62 -13.01
CA ALA A 22 -9.96 6.83 -12.17
C ALA A 22 -10.12 6.38 -10.69
N GLY A 23 -10.88 5.32 -10.43
CA GLY A 23 -11.12 4.79 -9.08
C GLY A 23 -12.14 5.57 -8.24
N ALA A 24 -12.95 6.44 -8.85
CA ALA A 24 -14.03 7.14 -8.15
C ALA A 24 -15.01 6.13 -7.50
N GLY A 25 -15.34 6.36 -6.23
CA GLY A 25 -16.20 5.46 -5.44
C GLY A 25 -15.49 4.26 -4.83
N ALA A 26 -14.20 4.05 -5.10
CA ALA A 26 -13.37 3.09 -4.36
C ALA A 26 -12.64 3.79 -3.20
N CYS A 27 -12.23 3.00 -2.22
CA CYS A 27 -11.44 3.45 -1.08
C CYS A 27 -10.14 2.66 -0.95
N ALA A 28 -9.05 3.36 -0.67
CA ALA A 28 -7.75 2.78 -0.41
C ALA A 28 -7.29 3.13 1.01
N TYR A 29 -7.06 2.11 1.84
CA TYR A 29 -6.40 2.25 3.12
C TYR A 29 -4.90 2.12 2.92
N VAL A 30 -4.15 3.01 3.56
CA VAL A 30 -2.68 2.96 3.60
C VAL A 30 -2.28 2.73 5.05
N ILE A 31 -1.83 1.51 5.33
CA ILE A 31 -1.37 1.09 6.66
C ILE A 31 0.14 1.32 6.70
N ASP A 32 0.54 2.52 7.12
CA ASP A 32 1.93 3.00 7.02
C ASP A 32 2.16 4.18 7.99
N HIS A 33 2.89 5.21 7.57
CA HIS A 33 2.93 6.57 8.11
C HIS A 33 1.93 7.43 7.32
N TRP A 34 1.45 8.55 7.85
CA TRP A 34 0.48 9.35 7.08
C TRP A 34 0.60 10.87 7.26
N CYS A 35 0.64 11.61 6.14
CA CYS A 35 0.71 13.07 6.14
C CYS A 35 -0.60 13.71 6.60
N ARG A 36 -0.51 14.52 7.65
CA ARG A 36 -1.52 15.51 8.00
C ARG A 36 -0.99 16.90 7.63
N ARG A 37 -1.64 17.57 6.67
CA ARG A 37 -1.53 19.02 6.39
C ARG A 37 -0.12 19.55 6.04
N HIS A 38 0.51 19.07 4.95
CA HIS A 38 1.69 19.70 4.33
C HIS A 38 1.53 19.88 2.81
N SER A 39 2.41 20.66 2.16
CA SER A 39 2.40 20.90 0.71
C SER A 39 2.23 19.65 -0.17
N PRO A 40 2.84 18.48 0.13
CA PRO A 40 2.60 17.26 -0.64
C PRO A 40 1.16 16.75 -0.55
N CYS A 41 0.47 17.02 0.57
CA CYS A 41 -0.92 16.62 0.75
C CYS A 41 -1.90 17.40 -0.16
N LYS A 42 -1.48 18.50 -0.82
CA LYS A 42 -2.28 19.21 -1.83
C LYS A 42 -2.54 18.35 -3.07
N GLU A 43 -1.61 17.45 -3.41
CA GLU A 43 -1.75 16.51 -4.53
C GLU A 43 -2.93 15.55 -4.37
N PHE A 44 -3.47 15.40 -3.15
CA PHE A 44 -4.63 14.55 -2.91
C PHE A 44 -5.97 15.29 -3.09
N GLU A 45 -5.96 16.60 -3.33
CA GLU A 45 -7.17 17.40 -3.60
C GLU A 45 -8.29 17.18 -2.56
N GLY A 46 -7.91 17.00 -1.28
CA GLY A 46 -8.85 16.76 -0.17
C GLY A 46 -9.42 15.35 -0.06
N ARG A 47 -9.06 14.43 -0.98
CA ARG A 47 -9.55 13.03 -0.99
C ARG A 47 -8.86 12.12 0.02
N ALA A 48 -7.77 12.58 0.63
CA ALA A 48 -6.93 11.79 1.50
C ALA A 48 -7.03 12.27 2.96
N LYS A 49 -7.26 11.34 3.90
CA LYS A 49 -7.50 11.65 5.33
C LYS A 49 -6.78 10.67 6.24
N GLN A 50 -6.08 11.18 7.26
CA GLN A 50 -5.64 10.34 8.37
C GLN A 50 -6.81 10.06 9.29
N ILE A 51 -7.05 8.80 9.59
CA ILE A 51 -8.21 8.39 10.40
C ILE A 51 -7.83 7.68 11.69
N LYS A 52 -6.61 7.12 11.79
CA LYS A 52 -6.14 6.42 12.99
C LYS A 52 -4.62 6.50 13.14
N THR A 53 -4.16 6.44 14.39
CA THR A 53 -2.75 6.22 14.75
C THR A 53 -2.68 5.19 15.87
N PHE A 54 -1.66 4.33 15.83
CA PHE A 54 -1.31 3.34 16.85
C PHE A 54 0.08 3.58 17.46
N VAL A 55 0.71 4.68 17.06
CA VAL A 55 2.01 5.14 17.55
C VAL A 55 1.90 6.58 18.04
N SER A 56 2.93 7.06 18.72
CA SER A 56 2.98 8.45 19.18
C SER A 56 2.95 9.43 17.99
N GLY A 57 2.27 10.55 18.18
CA GLY A 57 2.08 11.55 17.14
C GLY A 57 1.05 11.16 16.07
N THR A 58 0.58 12.18 15.34
CA THR A 58 -0.40 12.02 14.25
C THR A 58 0.11 12.58 12.94
N ARG A 59 1.40 12.89 12.85
CA ARG A 59 2.04 13.41 11.63
C ARG A 59 2.86 12.28 11.00
N ASP A 60 3.05 12.35 9.69
CA ASP A 60 4.13 11.64 9.01
C ASP A 60 5.40 12.49 9.11
N GLY A 61 6.28 12.09 10.01
CA GLY A 61 7.63 12.63 10.11
C GLY A 61 8.64 11.93 9.20
N HIS A 62 8.25 10.86 8.49
CA HIS A 62 9.15 10.06 7.66
C HIS A 62 9.00 10.34 6.15
N GLY A 63 7.77 10.45 5.65
CA GLY A 63 7.43 10.65 4.23
C GLY A 63 7.08 9.38 3.46
N HIS A 64 7.37 8.19 3.99
CA HIS A 64 7.19 6.91 3.29
C HIS A 64 5.72 6.66 2.93
N GLY A 65 4.83 6.71 3.91
CA GLY A 65 3.42 6.45 3.65
C GLY A 65 2.75 7.55 2.83
N THR A 66 3.24 8.79 2.90
CA THR A 66 2.82 9.86 1.97
C THR A 66 3.21 9.54 0.52
N HIS A 67 4.41 9.01 0.31
CA HIS A 67 4.87 8.57 -1.01
C HIS A 67 4.02 7.40 -1.55
N CYS A 68 3.76 6.37 -0.73
CA CYS A 68 2.90 5.24 -1.13
C CYS A 68 1.47 5.69 -1.45
N SER A 69 0.90 6.55 -0.62
CA SER A 69 -0.43 7.16 -0.86
C SER A 69 -0.44 7.97 -2.15
N GLY A 70 0.65 8.69 -2.41
CA GLY A 70 0.89 9.42 -3.65
C GLY A 70 0.77 8.53 -4.87
N THR A 71 1.49 7.42 -4.89
CA THR A 71 1.44 6.41 -5.96
C THR A 71 0.04 5.80 -6.13
N ILE A 72 -0.73 5.64 -5.05
CA ILE A 72 -2.10 5.13 -5.12
C ILE A 72 -3.02 6.14 -5.82
N GLY A 73 -3.06 7.40 -5.37
CA GLY A 73 -4.15 8.30 -5.77
C GLY A 73 -3.87 9.79 -5.69
N SER A 74 -2.62 10.25 -5.70
CA SER A 74 -2.33 11.65 -5.99
C SER A 74 -2.76 12.04 -7.40
N LYS A 75 -3.03 13.33 -7.61
CA LYS A 75 -3.39 13.91 -8.91
C LYS A 75 -2.32 13.60 -9.96
N THR A 76 -1.06 13.91 -9.66
CA THR A 76 0.02 13.80 -10.64
C THR A 76 0.58 12.38 -10.69
N TRP A 77 0.87 11.79 -9.54
CA TRP A 77 1.66 10.55 -9.41
C TRP A 77 0.82 9.29 -9.17
N GLY A 78 -0.49 9.44 -8.97
CA GLY A 78 -1.39 8.35 -8.61
C GLY A 78 -1.89 7.52 -9.79
N VAL A 79 -2.07 6.22 -9.55
CA VAL A 79 -2.76 5.28 -10.45
C VAL A 79 -4.27 5.56 -10.48
N ALA A 80 -4.91 5.61 -9.32
CA ALA A 80 -6.35 5.82 -9.15
C ALA A 80 -6.64 7.25 -8.68
N LYS A 81 -6.59 8.19 -9.63
CA LYS A 81 -6.56 9.65 -9.36
C LYS A 81 -7.83 10.23 -8.71
N LYS A 82 -8.93 9.48 -8.61
CA LYS A 82 -10.19 9.89 -7.96
C LYS A 82 -10.57 9.00 -6.77
N VAL A 83 -9.68 8.11 -6.33
CA VAL A 83 -9.90 7.27 -5.15
C VAL A 83 -9.91 8.09 -3.86
N SER A 84 -10.69 7.65 -2.88
CA SER A 84 -10.61 8.15 -1.49
C SER A 84 -9.51 7.41 -0.74
N ILE A 85 -8.64 8.12 -0.02
CA ILE A 85 -7.50 7.50 0.67
C ILE A 85 -7.62 7.70 2.18
N PHE A 86 -7.45 6.62 2.93
CA PHE A 86 -7.53 6.60 4.39
C PHE A 86 -6.21 6.13 5.00
N GLY A 87 -5.57 7.02 5.75
CA GLY A 87 -4.32 6.73 6.46
C GLY A 87 -4.54 6.09 7.82
N VAL A 88 -3.87 4.96 8.04
CA VAL A 88 -3.80 4.26 9.32
C VAL A 88 -2.34 4.20 9.74
N LYS A 89 -1.95 5.05 10.69
CA LYS A 89 -0.56 5.16 11.12
C LYS A 89 -0.20 4.03 12.09
N VAL A 90 0.64 3.10 11.66
CA VAL A 90 1.13 1.97 12.49
C VAL A 90 2.64 1.98 12.69
N LEU A 91 3.35 2.86 11.98
CA LEU A 91 4.80 3.02 12.05
C LEU A 91 5.14 4.41 12.61
N GLU A 92 6.11 4.44 13.52
CA GLU A 92 6.72 5.64 14.09
C GLU A 92 7.51 6.40 13.04
N ASP A 93 7.79 7.69 13.24
CA ASP A 93 8.50 8.51 12.24
C ASP A 93 9.94 8.03 11.91
N SER A 94 10.46 7.05 12.66
CA SER A 94 11.70 6.33 12.38
C SER A 94 11.57 5.24 11.30
N GLY A 95 10.36 4.92 10.84
CA GLY A 95 10.12 3.83 9.88
C GLY A 95 9.75 2.49 10.54
N SER A 96 9.87 2.40 11.87
CA SER A 96 9.66 1.16 12.64
C SER A 96 8.29 1.13 13.30
N GLY A 97 7.75 -0.06 13.54
CA GLY A 97 6.51 -0.25 14.30
C GLY A 97 6.44 -1.61 14.95
N SER A 98 5.65 -1.72 16.01
CA SER A 98 5.45 -2.98 16.71
C SER A 98 4.53 -3.91 15.90
N LEU A 99 4.77 -5.22 15.97
CA LEU A 99 3.90 -6.21 15.34
C LEU A 99 2.45 -6.07 15.83
N SER A 100 2.26 -5.77 17.13
CA SER A 100 0.93 -5.52 17.71
C SER A 100 0.25 -4.28 17.13
N GLY A 101 1.00 -3.20 16.89
CA GLY A 101 0.47 -1.99 16.25
C GLY A 101 0.05 -2.23 14.79
N VAL A 102 0.84 -3.01 14.05
CA VAL A 102 0.51 -3.41 12.67
C VAL A 102 -0.74 -4.30 12.62
N ILE A 103 -0.84 -5.30 13.51
CA ILE A 103 -2.03 -6.16 13.64
C ILE A 103 -3.28 -5.34 13.99
N ALA A 104 -3.18 -4.45 14.99
CA ALA A 104 -4.29 -3.59 15.38
C ALA A 104 -4.72 -2.64 14.25
N GLY A 105 -3.77 -2.20 13.41
CA GLY A 105 -4.05 -1.43 12.19
C GLY A 105 -4.88 -2.21 11.17
N MET A 106 -4.51 -3.46 10.91
CA MET A 106 -5.28 -4.33 10.00
C MET A 106 -6.70 -4.60 10.52
N ASP A 107 -6.82 -4.97 11.81
CA ASP A 107 -8.12 -5.23 12.42
C ASP A 107 -9.00 -3.95 12.45
N PHE A 108 -8.39 -2.78 12.65
CA PHE A 108 -9.10 -1.50 12.54
C PHE A 108 -9.66 -1.26 11.15
N VAL A 109 -8.89 -1.51 10.08
CA VAL A 109 -9.38 -1.35 8.70
C VAL A 109 -10.57 -2.27 8.42
N ALA A 110 -10.49 -3.54 8.85
CA ALA A 110 -11.57 -4.52 8.66
C ALA A 110 -12.90 -4.07 9.30
N SER A 111 -12.83 -3.31 10.41
CA SER A 111 -13.99 -2.72 11.09
C SER A 111 -14.42 -1.39 10.45
N ASP A 112 -13.50 -0.44 10.31
CA ASP A 112 -13.74 0.94 9.85
C ASP A 112 -14.38 0.96 8.46
N ARG A 113 -13.95 0.07 7.55
CA ARG A 113 -14.46 -0.01 6.17
C ARG A 113 -15.98 -0.17 6.09
N ARG A 114 -16.61 -0.76 7.11
CA ARG A 114 -18.08 -0.96 7.16
C ARG A 114 -18.84 0.35 7.33
N SER A 115 -18.19 1.37 7.88
CA SER A 115 -18.75 2.71 8.09
C SER A 115 -18.43 3.69 6.96
N ARG A 116 -17.64 3.28 5.96
CA ARG A 116 -17.23 4.13 4.84
C ARG A 116 -18.12 3.88 3.63
N ASN A 117 -18.42 4.97 2.90
CA ASN A 117 -19.10 4.88 1.62
C ASN A 117 -18.08 4.54 0.51
N CYS A 118 -17.89 3.25 0.25
CA CYS A 118 -16.94 2.73 -0.73
C CYS A 118 -17.65 1.81 -1.74
N PRO A 119 -18.59 2.34 -2.55
CA PRO A 119 -19.49 1.54 -3.39
C PRO A 119 -18.78 0.72 -4.48
N LYS A 120 -17.52 1.03 -4.80
CA LYS A 120 -16.70 0.26 -5.78
C LYS A 120 -15.68 -0.68 -5.11
N GLY A 121 -15.76 -0.86 -3.80
CA GLY A 121 -14.89 -1.75 -3.05
C GLY A 121 -13.78 -1.04 -2.28
N VAL A 122 -13.02 -1.84 -1.54
CA VAL A 122 -12.01 -1.39 -0.58
C VAL A 122 -10.71 -2.14 -0.80
N VAL A 123 -9.61 -1.40 -0.82
CA VAL A 123 -8.24 -1.90 -0.92
C VAL A 123 -7.46 -1.49 0.34
N ALA A 124 -6.53 -2.33 0.79
CA ALA A 124 -5.51 -1.98 1.75
C ALA A 124 -4.12 -2.17 1.14
N SER A 125 -3.27 -1.15 1.23
CA SER A 125 -1.87 -1.18 0.82
C SER A 125 -0.98 -1.21 2.05
N MET A 126 -0.13 -2.23 2.14
CA MET A 126 0.80 -2.45 3.25
C MET A 126 2.22 -2.50 2.72
N SER A 127 2.86 -1.32 2.63
CA SER A 127 4.25 -1.18 2.18
C SER A 127 5.22 -1.36 3.35
N LEU A 128 5.03 -2.43 4.10
CA LEU A 128 5.79 -2.77 5.29
C LEU A 128 6.03 -4.27 5.34
N GLY A 129 7.04 -4.68 6.08
CA GLY A 129 7.36 -6.08 6.26
C GLY A 129 8.49 -6.27 7.26
N GLY A 130 8.55 -7.47 7.82
CA GLY A 130 9.63 -7.90 8.70
C GLY A 130 9.88 -9.39 8.52
N GLY A 131 10.59 -10.00 9.47
CA GLY A 131 10.72 -11.46 9.52
C GLY A 131 9.37 -12.16 9.64
N TYR A 132 9.34 -13.45 9.30
CA TYR A 132 8.14 -14.27 9.38
C TYR A 132 7.44 -14.16 10.74
N SER A 133 6.12 -13.96 10.70
CA SER A 133 5.25 -13.92 11.86
C SER A 133 3.87 -14.47 11.50
N ALA A 134 3.54 -15.63 12.07
CA ALA A 134 2.22 -16.24 11.89
C ALA A 134 1.07 -15.32 12.33
N ALA A 135 1.27 -14.52 13.38
CA ALA A 135 0.26 -13.59 13.87
C ALA A 135 -0.02 -12.45 12.87
N VAL A 136 1.02 -11.93 12.21
CA VAL A 136 0.88 -10.90 11.16
C VAL A 136 0.20 -11.49 9.93
N ASN A 137 0.60 -12.69 9.48
CA ASN A 137 -0.04 -13.36 8.36
C ASN A 137 -1.53 -13.62 8.61
N GLN A 138 -1.88 -14.14 9.80
CA GLN A 138 -3.27 -14.35 10.18
C GLN A 138 -4.09 -13.05 10.20
N ALA A 139 -3.51 -11.94 10.65
CA ALA A 139 -4.18 -10.64 10.60
C ALA A 139 -4.41 -10.15 9.17
N ALA A 140 -3.43 -10.35 8.28
CA ALA A 140 -3.57 -10.03 6.87
C ALA A 140 -4.64 -10.90 6.18
N ALA A 141 -4.68 -12.20 6.49
CA ALA A 141 -5.71 -13.13 6.04
C ALA A 141 -7.11 -12.73 6.52
N ARG A 142 -7.25 -12.30 7.79
CA ARG A 142 -8.52 -11.80 8.33
C ARG A 142 -8.97 -10.53 7.62
N LEU A 143 -8.05 -9.59 7.36
CA LEU A 143 -8.35 -8.37 6.62
C LEU A 143 -8.82 -8.70 5.20
N GLN A 144 -8.12 -9.59 4.50
CA GLN A 144 -8.52 -10.08 3.18
C GLN A 144 -9.92 -10.72 3.20
N SER A 145 -10.14 -11.65 4.13
CA SER A 145 -11.41 -12.36 4.31
C SER A 145 -12.56 -11.44 4.71
N SER A 146 -12.27 -10.24 5.22
CA SER A 146 -13.28 -9.23 5.55
C SER A 146 -13.86 -8.52 4.32
N GLY A 147 -13.40 -8.84 3.11
CA GLY A 147 -13.82 -8.23 1.85
C GLY A 147 -12.99 -7.01 1.43
N VAL A 148 -11.77 -6.89 1.96
CA VAL A 148 -10.79 -5.87 1.55
C VAL A 148 -9.75 -6.56 0.69
N PHE A 149 -9.41 -6.02 -0.48
CA PHE A 149 -8.26 -6.52 -1.25
C PHE A 149 -6.97 -6.03 -0.59
N VAL A 150 -6.08 -6.94 -0.19
CA VAL A 150 -4.85 -6.61 0.52
C VAL A 150 -3.65 -6.77 -0.41
N ALA A 151 -2.94 -5.67 -0.65
CA ALA A 151 -1.66 -5.66 -1.36
C ALA A 151 -0.51 -5.43 -0.37
N VAL A 152 0.48 -6.31 -0.39
CA VAL A 152 1.63 -6.29 0.54
C VAL A 152 2.95 -6.28 -0.22
N ALA A 153 3.98 -5.63 0.33
CA ALA A 153 5.32 -5.67 -0.25
C ALA A 153 5.98 -7.04 -0.05
N ALA A 154 6.64 -7.58 -1.07
CA ALA A 154 7.40 -8.83 -0.98
C ALA A 154 8.60 -8.74 -0.01
N GLY A 155 9.12 -7.52 0.21
CA GLY A 155 10.33 -7.24 0.99
C GLY A 155 11.54 -6.94 0.11
N ASN A 156 12.62 -6.44 0.74
CA ASN A 156 13.73 -5.77 0.07
C ASN A 156 15.10 -6.40 0.39
N ASP A 157 15.14 -7.71 0.65
CA ASP A 157 16.33 -8.42 1.11
C ASP A 157 16.96 -9.32 0.04
N ASN A 158 16.45 -9.29 -1.20
CA ASN A 158 16.85 -10.15 -2.30
C ASN A 158 16.85 -11.65 -1.92
N ARG A 159 15.79 -12.10 -1.26
CA ARG A 159 15.59 -13.49 -0.82
C ARG A 159 14.17 -13.98 -1.08
N ASP A 160 13.90 -15.23 -0.73
CA ASP A 160 12.55 -15.80 -0.81
C ASP A 160 11.59 -15.08 0.17
N ALA A 161 10.48 -14.54 -0.36
CA ALA A 161 9.44 -13.83 0.38
C ALA A 161 8.70 -14.72 1.40
N ALA A 162 8.86 -16.05 1.33
CA ALA A 162 8.35 -16.99 2.33
C ALA A 162 8.85 -16.70 3.77
N GLN A 163 9.98 -15.98 3.91
CA GLN A 163 10.55 -15.59 5.20
C GLN A 163 10.14 -14.18 5.66
N THR A 164 9.24 -13.53 4.93
CA THR A 164 8.77 -12.17 5.19
C THR A 164 7.28 -12.16 5.50
N SER A 165 6.86 -11.38 6.50
CA SER A 165 5.43 -11.18 6.81
C SER A 165 5.06 -9.70 6.71
N PRO A 166 3.88 -9.35 6.13
CA PRO A 166 2.81 -10.25 5.67
C PRO A 166 3.01 -10.91 4.28
N ALA A 167 4.16 -10.72 3.61
CA ALA A 167 4.42 -11.24 2.25
C ALA A 167 4.21 -12.75 2.05
N SER A 168 4.41 -13.55 3.10
CA SER A 168 4.25 -15.01 3.06
C SER A 168 2.83 -15.50 3.27
N GLU A 169 1.85 -14.63 3.51
CA GLU A 169 0.45 -15.00 3.64
C GLU A 169 -0.17 -15.33 2.27
N PRO A 170 -0.59 -16.58 1.98
CA PRO A 170 -1.01 -16.97 0.64
C PRO A 170 -2.31 -16.33 0.13
N SER A 171 -3.14 -15.80 1.04
CA SER A 171 -4.43 -15.21 0.65
C SER A 171 -4.37 -13.75 0.19
N VAL A 172 -3.26 -13.04 0.46
CA VAL A 172 -3.07 -11.64 0.06
C VAL A 172 -2.32 -11.55 -1.27
N CYS A 173 -2.29 -10.34 -1.86
CA CYS A 173 -1.52 -10.09 -3.08
C CYS A 173 -0.13 -9.54 -2.74
N THR A 174 0.89 -10.38 -2.87
CA THR A 174 2.27 -10.03 -2.60
C THR A 174 2.96 -9.49 -3.85
N VAL A 175 3.51 -8.28 -3.72
CA VAL A 175 4.02 -7.48 -4.83
C VAL A 175 5.53 -7.37 -4.77
N GLY A 176 6.20 -7.92 -5.80
CA GLY A 176 7.63 -7.71 -6.07
C GLY A 176 7.89 -6.43 -6.87
N ALA A 177 9.14 -6.00 -6.93
CA ALA A 177 9.56 -4.76 -7.57
C ALA A 177 10.35 -4.98 -8.87
N THR A 178 10.08 -4.14 -9.86
CA THR A 178 10.82 -4.05 -11.15
C THR A 178 11.33 -2.66 -11.42
N ASP A 179 12.47 -2.57 -12.11
CA ASP A 179 13.02 -1.33 -12.63
C ASP A 179 12.45 -0.94 -14.00
N SER A 180 12.84 0.24 -14.49
CA SER A 180 12.37 0.78 -15.78
C SER A 180 12.84 0.01 -17.01
N ALA A 181 13.77 -0.93 -16.84
CA ALA A 181 14.28 -1.79 -17.90
C ALA A 181 13.58 -3.17 -17.92
N ASP A 182 12.49 -3.35 -17.15
CA ASP A 182 11.77 -4.61 -16.95
C ASP A 182 12.62 -5.71 -16.26
N ARG A 183 13.61 -5.30 -15.47
CA ARG A 183 14.38 -6.22 -14.63
C ARG A 183 13.78 -6.23 -13.23
N ARG A 184 13.85 -7.37 -12.54
CA ARG A 184 13.59 -7.41 -11.10
C ARG A 184 14.54 -6.44 -10.41
N SER A 185 14.00 -5.57 -9.56
CA SER A 185 14.81 -4.63 -8.78
C SER A 185 15.78 -5.41 -7.91
N THR A 186 17.03 -4.95 -7.82
CA THR A 186 18.13 -5.70 -7.21
C THR A 186 17.83 -6.15 -5.78
N PHE A 187 17.05 -5.36 -5.04
CA PHE A 187 16.63 -5.63 -3.67
C PHE A 187 15.37 -6.49 -3.55
N SER A 188 14.54 -6.61 -4.60
CA SER A 188 13.22 -7.24 -4.49
C SER A 188 13.33 -8.68 -4.03
N ASN A 189 12.58 -9.05 -2.99
CA ASN A 189 12.32 -10.45 -2.69
C ASN A 189 11.59 -11.13 -3.87
N PHE A 190 11.66 -12.45 -3.90
CA PHE A 190 11.13 -13.32 -4.96
C PHE A 190 10.56 -14.61 -4.37
N GLY A 191 10.18 -15.57 -5.21
CA GLY A 191 9.70 -16.88 -4.78
C GLY A 191 8.21 -17.09 -5.02
N ARG A 192 7.70 -18.26 -4.64
CA ARG A 192 6.31 -18.67 -4.94
C ARG A 192 5.25 -17.85 -4.22
N ALA A 193 5.63 -17.16 -3.14
CA ALA A 193 4.74 -16.27 -2.41
C ALA A 193 4.47 -14.95 -3.15
N VAL A 194 5.21 -14.61 -4.21
CA VAL A 194 4.98 -13.38 -5.00
C VAL A 194 3.95 -13.64 -6.09
N ASP A 195 2.85 -12.89 -6.08
CA ASP A 195 1.78 -12.99 -7.06
C ASP A 195 2.04 -12.14 -8.30
N ILE A 196 2.65 -10.97 -8.12
CA ILE A 196 2.83 -9.99 -9.19
C ILE A 196 4.05 -9.10 -8.98
N PHE A 197 4.55 -8.53 -10.07
CA PHE A 197 5.57 -7.49 -10.06
C PHE A 197 4.99 -6.15 -10.49
N ALA A 198 5.46 -5.08 -9.87
CA ALA A 198 5.10 -3.70 -10.21
C ALA A 198 6.34 -2.78 -10.21
N PRO A 199 6.26 -1.59 -10.84
CA PRO A 199 7.32 -0.59 -10.76
C PRO A 199 7.73 -0.25 -9.33
N GLY A 200 8.99 -0.47 -8.97
CA GLY A 200 9.50 -0.31 -7.60
C GLY A 200 11.02 -0.33 -7.51
#